data_AF-A0A3M2D0T8-F1
#
_entry.id   AF-A0A3M2D0T8-F1
#
_cell.length_a   1.000
_cell.length_b   1.000
_cell.length_c   1.000
_cell.angle_alpha   90.00
_cell.angle_beta   90.00
_cell.angle_gamma   90.00
#
_symmetry.space_group_name_H-M   'P 1'
#
loop_
_entity.id
_entity.type
_entity.pdbx_description
1 polymer ?
#
loop_
_entity_poly.entity_id
_entity_poly.type
_entity_poly.pdbx_seq_one_letter_code
_entity_poly.pdbx_strand_id
1 'polypeptide(L)'
;HDDLMINTVRPDAITPDAALTSIRVHSGVDGALLYELQSDVAFDGFGVSAAPINDINDDGLPDLLIGAAHPGADPVSMTGRAFVYSGADGDLLYTLVNPSSTHRFGESVTTLGDIDADGHGDFAIAAPGINQEVGKVFIYSGSTGAVLGSLQGGPGDLFGASISSVDDYDGDRLADLAVSDPLAPAGFDTETGLTRRGHVRLYSAATGSLLAIRTGEPGVYFGASVQGTRWDWDTDGVGDLVIGEADMTDPLALDNAHVSFVSTRTGVVLGDATLGALMNPQPPAPLLGDANADGAVTAYDIALVVNNIGRPSGSISTDPTGDGLTDLRDVRVVLSSLGNTGPTGVDPAPLPSLGVFPTNTCRNTVIIVGSTAGILYFGCGLTFLYNPFLGLACFDFITDAQSIAYAVSGGLAACVGG
;
A
#
# COMPACT_ATOMS: atom_id res chain seq x y z
N HIS A 1 -21.36 -2.91 1.09
CA HIS A 1 -19.99 -2.95 0.57
C HIS A 1 -19.16 -2.25 1.60
N ASP A 2 -18.16 -2.93 2.13
CA ASP A 2 -17.53 -2.58 3.40
C ASP A 2 -16.37 -1.60 3.15
N ASP A 3 -16.66 -0.62 2.29
CA ASP A 3 -15.76 0.38 1.77
C ASP A 3 -16.11 1.69 2.49
N LEU A 4 -15.49 1.92 3.65
CA LEU A 4 -15.71 3.10 4.47
C LEU A 4 -14.36 3.78 4.73
N MET A 5 -14.21 5.03 4.26
CA MET A 5 -12.99 5.81 4.48
C MET A 5 -13.21 6.82 5.60
N ILE A 6 -12.34 6.77 6.62
CA ILE A 6 -12.37 7.64 7.79
C ILE A 6 -11.24 8.66 7.68
N ASN A 7 -11.54 9.95 7.88
CA ASN A 7 -10.53 11.00 7.97
C ASN A 7 -10.79 11.93 9.16
N THR A 8 -9.79 12.06 10.04
CA THR A 8 -9.82 12.98 11.18
C THR A 8 -9.42 14.39 10.75
N VAL A 9 -10.41 15.27 10.70
CA VAL A 9 -10.22 16.68 10.40
C VAL A 9 -9.79 17.39 11.69
N ARG A 10 -8.49 17.69 11.78
CA ARG A 10 -8.01 18.68 12.75
C ARG A 10 -8.30 20.09 12.20
N PRO A 11 -8.98 20.96 12.95
CA PRO A 11 -9.18 22.34 12.53
C PRO A 11 -7.86 23.10 12.44
N ASP A 12 -7.76 24.01 11.47
CA ASP A 12 -6.61 24.90 11.33
C ASP A 12 -6.45 25.77 12.59
N ALA A 13 -5.26 25.76 13.19
CA ALA A 13 -4.96 26.35 14.51
C ALA A 13 -5.00 27.90 14.57
N ILE A 14 -5.75 28.55 13.68
CA ILE A 14 -5.76 30.00 13.43
C ILE A 14 -7.07 30.65 13.90
N THR A 15 -8.16 29.90 14.08
CA THR A 15 -9.46 30.43 14.55
C THR A 15 -9.88 29.82 15.90
N PRO A 16 -10.12 30.64 16.96
CA PRO A 16 -10.51 30.14 18.29
C PRO A 16 -11.80 29.33 18.35
N ASP A 17 -12.74 29.53 17.41
CA ASP A 17 -14.00 28.78 17.32
C ASP A 17 -13.83 27.38 16.71
N ALA A 18 -12.65 27.06 16.18
CA ALA A 18 -12.33 25.78 15.57
C ALA A 18 -11.43 24.95 16.53
N ALA A 19 -11.95 24.64 17.72
CA ALA A 19 -11.24 23.88 18.75
C ALA A 19 -11.73 22.43 18.90
N LEU A 20 -12.84 22.09 18.24
CA LEU A 20 -13.43 20.76 18.21
C LEU A 20 -12.84 19.98 17.03
N THR A 21 -12.48 18.72 17.25
CA THR A 21 -12.05 17.79 16.20
C THR A 21 -13.26 17.06 15.63
N SER A 22 -13.23 16.79 14.33
CA SER A 22 -14.29 16.04 13.64
C SER A 22 -13.71 14.90 12.81
N ILE A 23 -14.56 13.93 12.52
CA ILE A 23 -14.26 12.75 11.71
C ILE A 23 -15.24 12.71 10.57
N ARG A 24 -14.75 12.63 9.34
CA ARG A 24 -15.56 12.45 8.15
C ARG A 24 -15.58 10.99 7.75
N VAL A 25 -16.79 10.49 7.52
CA VAL A 25 -17.05 9.14 7.04
C VAL A 25 -17.49 9.22 5.59
N HIS A 26 -16.74 8.56 4.71
CA HIS A 26 -16.96 8.57 3.27
C HIS A 26 -17.27 7.16 2.74
N SER A 27 -18.17 7.09 1.76
CA SER A 27 -18.35 5.93 0.89
C SER A 27 -17.06 5.67 0.12
N GLY A 28 -16.51 4.46 0.21
CA GLY A 28 -15.35 4.04 -0.57
C GLY A 28 -15.68 3.59 -2.00
N VAL A 29 -16.97 3.50 -2.36
CA VAL A 29 -17.41 3.23 -3.74
C VAL A 29 -17.19 4.44 -4.65
N ASP A 30 -17.40 5.65 -4.14
CA ASP A 30 -17.41 6.90 -4.92
C ASP A 30 -16.77 8.11 -4.22
N GLY A 31 -16.28 7.95 -2.98
CA GLY A 31 -15.68 9.02 -2.17
C GLY A 31 -16.70 9.98 -1.53
N ALA A 32 -18.01 9.76 -1.72
CA ALA A 32 -19.04 10.68 -1.22
C ALA A 32 -19.04 10.74 0.32
N LEU A 33 -19.13 11.94 0.89
CA LEU A 33 -19.32 12.13 2.32
C LEU A 33 -20.68 11.57 2.73
N LEU A 34 -20.70 10.64 3.67
CA LEU A 34 -21.91 10.06 4.26
C LEU A 34 -22.37 10.91 5.45
N TYR A 35 -21.48 11.09 6.43
CA TYR A 35 -21.72 11.92 7.62
C TYR A 35 -20.40 12.44 8.23
N GLU A 36 -20.52 13.42 9.13
CA GLU A 36 -19.41 14.00 9.88
C GLU A 36 -19.73 13.94 11.38
N LEU A 37 -18.90 13.21 12.13
CA LEU A 37 -18.97 13.11 13.59
C LEU A 37 -18.12 14.23 14.20
N GLN A 38 -18.58 14.86 15.27
CA GLN A 38 -17.88 15.99 15.91
C GLN A 38 -17.80 15.79 17.42
N SER A 39 -16.61 16.00 18.01
CA SER A 39 -16.45 15.97 19.47
C SER A 39 -17.18 17.14 20.14
N ASP A 40 -17.71 16.88 21.34
CA ASP A 40 -18.27 17.88 22.24
C ASP A 40 -17.21 18.60 23.09
N VAL A 41 -15.99 18.06 23.17
CA VAL A 41 -14.89 18.60 23.99
C VAL A 41 -13.74 19.07 23.13
N ALA A 42 -13.31 20.31 23.35
CA ALA A 42 -12.15 20.88 22.69
C ALA A 42 -10.85 20.20 23.14
N PHE A 43 -9.97 19.93 22.19
CA PHE A 43 -8.62 19.35 22.39
C PHE A 43 -8.57 17.94 23.04
N ASP A 44 -9.66 17.17 23.05
CA ASP A 44 -9.67 15.79 23.55
C ASP A 44 -9.03 14.77 22.58
N GLY A 45 -8.67 15.20 21.38
CA GLY A 45 -8.02 14.35 20.39
C GLY A 45 -8.95 13.30 19.80
N PHE A 46 -10.26 13.55 19.77
CA PHE A 46 -11.23 12.72 19.06
C PHE A 46 -10.78 12.42 17.62
N GLY A 47 -10.78 11.13 17.28
CA GLY A 47 -10.24 10.64 16.00
C GLY A 47 -8.72 10.48 15.97
N VAL A 48 -8.03 10.47 17.13
CA VAL A 48 -6.61 10.05 17.19
C VAL A 48 -6.45 8.59 16.76
N SER A 49 -7.45 7.77 17.02
CA SER A 49 -7.58 6.41 16.49
C SER A 49 -9.02 6.11 16.10
N ALA A 50 -9.20 5.20 15.15
CA ALA A 50 -10.49 4.72 14.68
C ALA A 50 -10.35 3.27 14.20
N ALA A 51 -11.37 2.44 14.45
CA ALA A 51 -11.47 1.10 13.90
C ALA A 51 -12.93 0.79 13.54
N PRO A 52 -13.20 0.09 12.43
CA PRO A 52 -14.45 -0.62 12.28
C PRO A 52 -14.50 -1.74 13.33
N ILE A 53 -15.65 -1.91 13.96
CA ILE A 53 -16.00 -3.05 14.81
C ILE A 53 -17.17 -3.79 14.14
N ASN A 54 -17.64 -4.89 14.71
CA ASN A 54 -18.82 -5.57 14.14
C ASN A 54 -20.08 -4.69 14.30
N ASP A 55 -21.18 -5.13 13.70
CA ASP A 55 -22.52 -4.64 14.01
C ASP A 55 -22.82 -4.87 15.51
N ILE A 56 -23.04 -3.79 16.27
CA ILE A 56 -23.33 -3.83 17.72
C ILE A 56 -24.80 -3.50 18.02
N ASN A 57 -25.50 -2.86 17.07
CA ASN A 57 -26.89 -2.42 17.22
C ASN A 57 -27.92 -3.30 16.48
N ASP A 58 -27.47 -4.38 15.83
CA ASP A 58 -28.23 -5.30 14.97
C ASP A 58 -28.87 -4.62 13.72
N ASP A 59 -28.25 -3.55 13.19
CA ASP A 59 -28.78 -2.83 12.01
C ASP A 59 -28.35 -3.43 10.65
N GLY A 60 -27.37 -4.34 10.66
CA GLY A 60 -26.81 -5.03 9.50
C GLY A 60 -25.54 -4.40 8.93
N LEU A 61 -24.98 -3.35 9.53
CA LEU A 61 -23.73 -2.71 9.13
C LEU A 61 -22.68 -2.69 10.26
N PRO A 62 -21.37 -2.80 9.94
CA PRO A 62 -20.31 -2.70 10.94
C PRO A 62 -20.21 -1.31 11.58
N ASP A 63 -20.10 -1.24 12.91
CA ASP A 63 -20.05 0.02 13.67
C ASP A 63 -18.63 0.61 13.78
N LEU A 64 -18.52 1.81 14.34
CA LEU A 64 -17.29 2.59 14.42
C LEU A 64 -16.83 2.85 15.85
N LEU A 65 -15.66 2.33 16.22
CA LEU A 65 -14.97 2.64 17.47
C LEU A 65 -13.97 3.78 17.26
N ILE A 66 -14.14 4.88 17.99
CA ILE A 66 -13.35 6.11 17.89
C ILE A 66 -12.65 6.43 19.23
N GLY A 67 -11.35 6.70 19.18
CA GLY A 67 -10.56 7.12 20.34
C GLY A 67 -10.45 8.64 20.51
N ALA A 68 -10.42 9.11 21.75
CA ALA A 68 -10.16 10.50 22.16
C ALA A 68 -9.20 10.51 23.37
N ALA A 69 -7.90 10.34 23.09
CA ALA A 69 -6.89 10.05 24.09
C ALA A 69 -6.45 11.22 24.97
N HIS A 70 -6.78 12.45 24.61
CA HIS A 70 -6.37 13.64 25.35
C HIS A 70 -7.48 14.08 26.31
N PRO A 71 -7.12 14.70 27.45
CA PRO A 71 -8.12 15.13 28.41
C PRO A 71 -8.99 16.30 27.92
N GLY A 72 -8.54 17.02 26.90
CA GLY A 72 -9.23 18.20 26.39
C GLY A 72 -9.44 19.26 27.46
N ALA A 73 -10.55 19.98 27.34
CA ALA A 73 -10.96 21.01 28.30
C ALA A 73 -11.78 20.47 29.49
N ASP A 74 -12.05 19.17 29.58
CA ASP A 74 -12.90 18.56 30.61
C ASP A 74 -12.08 17.97 31.78
N PRO A 75 -12.25 18.46 33.03
CA PRO A 75 -11.56 17.91 34.20
C PRO A 75 -12.00 16.49 34.61
N VAL A 76 -13.07 15.93 34.06
CA VAL A 76 -13.46 14.52 34.25
C VAL A 76 -12.69 13.61 33.27
N SER A 77 -12.33 14.14 32.11
CA SER A 77 -11.67 13.43 31.00
C SER A 77 -10.16 13.22 31.18
N MET A 78 -9.59 13.45 32.38
CA MET A 78 -8.12 13.49 32.61
C MET A 78 -7.33 12.32 32.00
N THR A 79 -7.96 11.16 31.83
CA THR A 79 -7.33 9.92 31.33
C THR A 79 -7.70 9.53 29.89
N GLY A 80 -8.57 10.27 29.19
CA GLY A 80 -9.05 9.97 27.82
C GLY A 80 -10.38 9.19 27.76
N ARG A 81 -10.99 9.16 26.58
CA ARG A 81 -12.30 8.55 26.28
C ARG A 81 -12.25 7.72 24.99
N ALA A 82 -13.23 6.85 24.79
CA ALA A 82 -13.55 6.27 23.49
C ALA A 82 -15.07 6.26 23.27
N PHE A 83 -15.49 6.16 22.01
CA PHE A 83 -16.88 6.27 21.60
C PHE A 83 -17.20 5.19 20.57
N VAL A 84 -18.39 4.63 20.64
CA VAL A 84 -18.94 3.72 19.62
C VAL A 84 -20.09 4.43 18.93
N TYR A 85 -20.02 4.55 17.61
CA TYR A 85 -21.04 5.14 16.75
C TYR A 85 -21.58 4.11 15.76
N SER A 86 -22.86 4.23 15.38
CA SER A 86 -23.42 3.41 14.31
C SER A 86 -22.68 3.64 13.00
N GLY A 87 -22.37 2.56 12.29
CA GLY A 87 -21.83 2.61 10.93
C GLY A 87 -22.84 3.12 9.90
N ALA A 88 -24.14 2.94 10.16
CA ALA A 88 -25.23 3.26 9.25
C ALA A 88 -25.53 4.76 9.13
N ASP A 89 -25.62 5.46 10.27
CA ASP A 89 -26.06 6.85 10.34
C ASP A 89 -25.18 7.77 11.21
N GLY A 90 -24.26 7.21 11.99
CA GLY A 90 -23.39 7.96 12.89
C GLY A 90 -24.01 8.29 14.25
N ASP A 91 -25.13 7.68 14.65
CA ASP A 91 -25.69 7.85 16.00
C ASP A 91 -24.74 7.28 17.07
N LEU A 92 -24.62 7.96 18.21
CA LEU A 92 -23.77 7.54 19.33
C LEU A 92 -24.42 6.37 20.10
N LEU A 93 -23.79 5.19 20.06
CA LEU A 93 -24.22 3.99 20.77
C LEU A 93 -23.67 3.97 22.21
N TYR A 94 -22.34 4.13 22.37
CA TYR A 94 -21.68 4.08 23.68
C TYR A 94 -20.61 5.16 23.85
N THR A 95 -20.47 5.66 25.09
CA THR A 95 -19.29 6.39 25.55
C THR A 95 -18.56 5.55 26.58
N LEU A 96 -17.32 5.19 26.27
CA LEU A 96 -16.45 4.38 27.12
C LEU A 96 -15.50 5.31 27.88
N VAL A 97 -15.63 5.28 29.21
CA VAL A 97 -14.73 5.97 30.13
C VAL A 97 -13.66 5.00 30.62
N ASN A 98 -12.43 5.48 30.78
CA ASN A 98 -11.34 4.66 31.26
C ASN A 98 -11.66 4.04 32.64
N PRO A 99 -11.63 2.71 32.80
CA PRO A 99 -11.88 2.04 34.08
C PRO A 99 -10.69 2.15 35.06
N SER A 100 -9.68 2.97 34.73
CA SER A 100 -8.45 3.17 35.50
C SER A 100 -7.96 4.62 35.46
N SER A 101 -6.90 4.90 36.20
CA SER A 101 -6.24 6.20 36.24
C SER A 101 -5.08 6.38 35.24
N THR A 102 -4.79 5.39 34.37
CA THR A 102 -3.69 5.48 33.39
C THR A 102 -4.07 6.45 32.27
N HIS A 103 -3.20 7.37 31.87
CA HIS A 103 -3.54 8.37 30.84
C HIS A 103 -3.61 7.78 29.41
N ARG A 104 -4.18 8.54 28.48
CA ARG A 104 -4.24 8.25 27.02
C ARG A 104 -5.15 7.07 26.63
N PHE A 105 -6.23 6.84 27.36
CA PHE A 105 -7.27 5.88 26.96
C PHE A 105 -7.94 6.31 25.66
N GLY A 106 -7.91 5.45 24.65
CA GLY A 106 -8.32 5.78 23.27
C GLY A 106 -7.17 6.17 22.36
N GLU A 107 -5.89 6.02 22.78
CA GLU A 107 -4.74 6.32 21.89
C GLU A 107 -4.71 5.40 20.67
N SER A 108 -5.03 4.12 20.88
CA SER A 108 -5.11 3.10 19.84
C SER A 108 -6.26 2.15 20.16
N VAL A 109 -7.01 1.77 19.12
CA VAL A 109 -8.21 0.93 19.20
C VAL A 109 -8.17 -0.11 18.09
N THR A 110 -8.75 -1.29 18.34
CA THR A 110 -8.85 -2.36 17.32
C THR A 110 -10.02 -3.30 17.64
N THR A 111 -10.62 -3.90 16.61
CA THR A 111 -11.60 -5.00 16.78
C THR A 111 -10.88 -6.30 17.11
N LEU A 112 -11.58 -7.26 17.73
CA LEU A 112 -11.07 -8.61 18.03
C LEU A 112 -11.96 -9.73 17.46
N GLY A 113 -13.11 -9.38 16.87
CA GLY A 113 -14.17 -10.36 16.59
C GLY A 113 -14.85 -10.84 17.88
N ASP A 114 -15.74 -11.82 17.76
CA ASP A 114 -16.50 -12.38 18.88
C ASP A 114 -15.61 -13.35 19.68
N ILE A 115 -14.98 -12.87 20.76
CA ILE A 115 -14.04 -13.68 21.57
C ILE A 115 -14.67 -14.26 22.84
N ASP A 116 -15.80 -13.71 23.30
CA ASP A 116 -16.58 -14.28 24.41
C ASP A 116 -17.73 -15.22 23.98
N ALA A 117 -17.96 -15.33 22.67
CA ALA A 117 -18.96 -16.16 22.00
C ALA A 117 -20.42 -15.76 22.30
N ASP A 118 -20.69 -14.46 22.52
CA ASP A 118 -22.03 -13.90 22.67
C ASP A 118 -22.76 -13.61 21.34
N GLY A 119 -22.02 -13.57 20.23
CA GLY A 119 -22.51 -13.32 18.87
C GLY A 119 -22.15 -11.95 18.30
N HIS A 120 -21.58 -11.03 19.09
CA HIS A 120 -21.20 -9.67 18.67
C HIS A 120 -19.66 -9.54 18.68
N GLY A 121 -19.13 -8.56 17.93
CA GLY A 121 -17.68 -8.37 17.84
C GLY A 121 -17.12 -7.53 18.97
N ASP A 122 -16.15 -8.08 19.69
CA ASP A 122 -15.43 -7.44 20.78
C ASP A 122 -14.31 -6.52 20.26
N PHE A 123 -13.77 -5.70 21.15
CA PHE A 123 -12.73 -4.73 20.79
C PHE A 123 -11.78 -4.42 21.95
N ALA A 124 -10.59 -3.93 21.59
CA ALA A 124 -9.57 -3.48 22.53
C ALA A 124 -9.32 -1.97 22.43
N ILE A 125 -9.04 -1.35 23.57
CA ILE A 125 -8.71 0.08 23.71
C ILE A 125 -7.47 0.22 24.58
N ALA A 126 -6.44 0.89 24.04
CA ALA A 126 -5.20 1.14 24.74
C ALA A 126 -5.22 2.44 25.57
N ALA A 127 -4.48 2.42 26.67
CA ALA A 127 -4.12 3.55 27.52
C ALA A 127 -2.61 3.44 27.87
N PRO A 128 -1.71 3.90 26.99
CA PRO A 128 -0.26 3.73 27.19
C PRO A 128 0.34 4.55 28.35
N GLY A 129 -0.44 5.47 28.93
CA GLY A 129 0.00 6.32 30.03
C GLY A 129 1.00 7.40 29.63
N ILE A 130 1.51 8.09 30.64
CA ILE A 130 2.55 9.12 30.51
C ILE A 130 3.74 8.85 31.45
N ASN A 131 4.92 9.33 31.06
CA ASN A 131 6.16 9.29 31.84
C ASN A 131 6.63 7.90 32.29
N GLN A 132 6.19 7.47 33.49
CA GLN A 132 6.56 6.21 34.15
C GLN A 132 5.33 5.41 34.57
N GLU A 133 4.16 5.77 34.04
CA GLU A 133 2.94 4.98 34.23
C GLU A 133 3.07 3.60 33.62
N VAL A 134 2.33 2.65 34.20
CA VAL A 134 2.13 1.33 33.62
C VAL A 134 1.03 1.46 32.58
N GLY A 135 1.42 1.36 31.30
CA GLY A 135 0.50 1.32 30.17
C GLY A 135 -0.39 0.08 30.22
N LYS A 136 -1.61 0.21 29.71
CA LYS A 136 -2.66 -0.82 29.74
C LYS A 136 -3.37 -0.95 28.41
N VAL A 137 -3.93 -2.13 28.17
CA VAL A 137 -4.93 -2.35 27.11
C VAL A 137 -6.14 -3.01 27.76
N PHE A 138 -7.33 -2.52 27.48
CA PHE A 138 -8.60 -3.03 27.99
C PHE A 138 -9.35 -3.72 26.86
N ILE A 139 -9.92 -4.89 27.14
CA ILE A 139 -10.72 -5.69 26.21
C ILE A 139 -12.18 -5.56 26.67
N TYR A 140 -13.08 -5.27 25.73
CA TYR A 140 -14.49 -4.99 25.97
C TYR A 140 -15.41 -5.90 25.16
N SER A 141 -16.49 -6.34 25.79
CA SER A 141 -17.62 -6.99 25.12
C SER A 141 -18.27 -6.00 24.17
N GLY A 142 -18.44 -6.40 22.90
CA GLY A 142 -19.13 -5.61 21.89
C GLY A 142 -20.56 -5.29 22.32
N SER A 143 -21.32 -6.32 22.70
CA SER A 143 -22.76 -6.24 22.99
C SER A 143 -23.12 -5.42 24.23
N THR A 144 -22.25 -5.38 25.24
CA THR A 144 -22.57 -4.75 26.55
C THR A 144 -21.67 -3.57 26.92
N GLY A 145 -20.55 -3.36 26.22
CA GLY A 145 -19.52 -2.40 26.62
C GLY A 145 -18.86 -2.74 27.97
N ALA A 146 -18.99 -3.97 28.47
CA ALA A 146 -18.37 -4.42 29.72
C ALA A 146 -16.90 -4.82 29.51
N VAL A 147 -16.04 -4.58 30.49
CA VAL A 147 -14.63 -5.01 30.45
C VAL A 147 -14.56 -6.53 30.63
N LEU A 148 -14.12 -7.24 29.59
CA LEU A 148 -13.83 -8.68 29.62
C LEU A 148 -12.46 -8.97 30.24
N GLY A 149 -11.47 -8.11 29.96
CA GLY A 149 -10.10 -8.31 30.42
C GLY A 149 -9.22 -7.06 30.33
N SER A 150 -8.00 -7.16 30.86
CA SER A 150 -6.99 -6.11 30.69
C SER A 150 -5.58 -6.66 30.71
N LEU A 151 -4.74 -6.12 29.83
CA LEU A 151 -3.31 -6.38 29.74
C LEU A 151 -2.53 -5.19 30.30
N GLN A 152 -1.31 -5.42 30.78
CA GLN A 152 -0.42 -4.36 31.31
C GLN A 152 1.05 -4.64 30.96
N GLY A 153 1.81 -3.57 30.72
CA GLY A 153 3.27 -3.63 30.51
C GLY A 153 4.07 -3.31 31.77
N GLY A 154 5.32 -2.88 31.58
CA GLY A 154 6.14 -2.31 32.64
C GLY A 154 6.01 -0.77 32.76
N PRO A 155 6.57 -0.17 33.83
CA PRO A 155 6.53 1.27 34.05
C PRO A 155 7.33 2.04 32.97
N GLY A 156 6.68 2.94 32.25
CA GLY A 156 7.36 3.79 31.24
C GLY A 156 7.78 3.07 29.95
N ASP A 157 7.33 1.83 29.74
CA ASP A 157 7.52 1.06 28.50
C ASP A 157 6.63 1.54 27.33
N LEU A 158 5.62 2.37 27.63
CA LEU A 158 4.60 2.85 26.70
C LEU A 158 3.72 1.72 26.11
N PHE A 159 3.40 0.73 26.94
CA PHE A 159 2.61 -0.44 26.56
C PHE A 159 1.18 -0.09 26.10
N GLY A 160 0.84 -0.47 24.87
CA GLY A 160 -0.37 -0.01 24.19
C GLY A 160 -0.15 1.27 23.39
N ALA A 161 1.08 1.60 22.98
CA ALA A 161 1.34 2.72 22.07
C ALA A 161 0.63 2.53 20.72
N SER A 162 0.61 1.30 20.23
CA SER A 162 -0.17 0.85 19.08
C SER A 162 -0.66 -0.58 19.36
N ILE A 163 -1.92 -0.85 19.01
CA ILE A 163 -2.53 -2.18 19.07
C ILE A 163 -3.15 -2.54 17.72
N SER A 164 -3.19 -3.83 17.40
CA SER A 164 -3.78 -4.32 16.16
C SER A 164 -4.25 -5.78 16.31
N SER A 165 -5.43 -6.10 15.79
CA SER A 165 -5.84 -7.48 15.52
C SER A 165 -4.82 -8.16 14.61
N VAL A 166 -4.42 -9.38 14.96
CA VAL A 166 -3.66 -10.28 14.10
C VAL A 166 -4.51 -11.51 13.80
N ASP A 167 -4.12 -12.28 12.79
CA ASP A 167 -4.78 -13.55 12.46
C ASP A 167 -4.56 -14.59 13.58
N ASP A 168 -5.35 -15.67 13.57
CA ASP A 168 -5.32 -16.77 14.56
C ASP A 168 -3.89 -17.35 14.71
N TYR A 169 -3.17 -16.97 15.78
CA TYR A 169 -1.78 -17.35 15.99
C TYR A 169 -1.66 -18.68 16.70
N ASP A 170 -2.52 -18.93 17.72
CA ASP A 170 -2.43 -20.10 18.59
C ASP A 170 -3.29 -21.30 18.15
N GLY A 171 -4.18 -21.10 17.19
CA GLY A 171 -5.00 -22.12 16.54
C GLY A 171 -6.38 -22.34 17.19
N ASP A 172 -6.85 -21.42 18.03
CA ASP A 172 -8.16 -21.50 18.69
C ASP A 172 -9.35 -21.06 17.81
N ARG A 173 -9.06 -20.46 16.63
CA ARG A 173 -9.97 -19.87 15.62
C ARG A 173 -10.52 -18.48 15.94
N LEU A 174 -9.95 -17.78 16.91
CA LEU A 174 -10.23 -16.38 17.19
C LEU A 174 -9.06 -15.50 16.70
N ALA A 175 -9.32 -14.21 16.50
CA ALA A 175 -8.26 -13.29 16.12
C ALA A 175 -7.46 -12.91 17.37
N ASP A 176 -6.13 -12.85 17.24
CA ASP A 176 -5.24 -12.52 18.36
C ASP A 176 -4.86 -11.03 18.37
N LEU A 177 -4.14 -10.60 19.41
CA LEU A 177 -3.86 -9.18 19.65
C LEU A 177 -2.36 -8.89 19.69
N ALA A 178 -1.89 -8.05 18.77
CA ALA A 178 -0.59 -7.40 18.85
C ALA A 178 -0.68 -6.12 19.71
N VAL A 179 0.24 -5.98 20.67
CA VAL A 179 0.39 -4.79 21.52
C VAL A 179 1.85 -4.34 21.53
N SER A 180 2.11 -3.09 21.12
CA SER A 180 3.47 -2.54 21.17
C SER A 180 3.82 -1.85 22.48
N ASP A 181 5.11 -1.89 22.83
CA ASP A 181 5.71 -1.10 23.90
C ASP A 181 7.10 -0.57 23.48
N PRO A 182 7.14 0.46 22.61
CA PRO A 182 8.35 0.88 21.90
C PRO A 182 9.46 1.44 22.82
N LEU A 183 9.14 1.76 24.08
CA LEU A 183 10.12 2.29 25.04
C LEU A 183 10.75 1.20 25.93
N ALA A 184 10.45 -0.06 25.66
CA ALA A 184 10.88 -1.19 26.45
C ALA A 184 12.23 -1.80 26.00
N PRO A 185 12.93 -2.51 26.90
CA PRO A 185 12.71 -2.52 28.34
C PRO A 185 13.15 -1.18 28.98
N ALA A 186 12.38 -0.68 29.94
CA ALA A 186 12.77 0.47 30.75
C ALA A 186 14.06 0.20 31.57
N GLY A 187 15.15 0.89 31.22
CA GLY A 187 16.44 0.79 31.93
C GLY A 187 17.61 1.43 31.17
N PHE A 188 18.82 1.30 31.70
CA PHE A 188 20.09 1.60 31.01
C PHE A 188 21.04 0.40 31.17
N ASP A 189 21.54 -0.14 30.06
CA ASP A 189 22.49 -1.25 30.03
C ASP A 189 23.89 -0.67 29.96
N THR A 190 24.67 -0.95 31.01
CA THR A 190 26.03 -0.46 31.19
C THR A 190 27.04 -1.10 30.24
N GLU A 191 26.67 -2.15 29.51
CA GLU A 191 27.56 -2.89 28.60
C GLU A 191 27.37 -2.49 27.13
N THR A 192 26.16 -2.07 26.71
CA THR A 192 25.87 -1.63 25.33
C THR A 192 25.70 -0.12 25.15
N GLY A 193 25.35 0.63 26.20
CA GLY A 193 25.13 2.08 26.15
C GLY A 193 23.79 2.53 25.53
N LEU A 194 23.00 1.61 24.94
CA LEU A 194 21.63 1.83 24.48
C LEU A 194 20.77 0.60 24.83
N THR A 195 19.64 0.84 25.50
CA THR A 195 18.79 -0.21 26.11
C THR A 195 17.50 -0.48 25.39
N ARG A 196 16.85 0.57 24.89
CA ARG A 196 15.53 0.44 24.29
C ARG A 196 15.70 -0.24 22.94
N ARG A 197 14.92 -1.30 22.80
CA ARG A 197 14.78 -2.09 21.59
C ARG A 197 13.38 -1.95 21.01
N GLY A 198 12.40 -1.62 21.87
CA GLY A 198 10.98 -1.74 21.58
C GLY A 198 10.55 -3.19 21.46
N HIS A 199 9.29 -3.47 21.77
CA HIS A 199 8.68 -4.75 21.43
C HIS A 199 7.31 -4.60 20.79
N VAL A 200 6.93 -5.64 20.07
CA VAL A 200 5.54 -6.00 19.79
C VAL A 200 5.27 -7.34 20.48
N ARG A 201 4.26 -7.40 21.32
CA ARG A 201 3.84 -8.60 22.04
C ARG A 201 2.55 -9.14 21.44
N LEU A 202 2.51 -10.45 21.21
CA LEU A 202 1.31 -11.14 20.75
C LEU A 202 0.62 -11.79 21.96
N TYR A 203 -0.67 -11.56 22.10
CA TYR A 203 -1.52 -12.10 23.15
C TYR A 203 -2.70 -12.85 22.55
N SER A 204 -3.06 -13.97 23.17
CA SER A 204 -4.34 -14.64 22.91
C SER A 204 -5.46 -13.70 23.32
N ALA A 205 -6.31 -13.28 22.37
CA ALA A 205 -7.35 -12.29 22.68
C ALA A 205 -8.38 -12.84 23.68
N ALA A 206 -8.79 -14.10 23.48
CA ALA A 206 -9.76 -14.80 24.33
C ALA A 206 -9.27 -15.07 25.76
N THR A 207 -7.96 -15.31 25.95
CA THR A 207 -7.42 -15.69 27.28
C THR A 207 -6.56 -14.62 27.95
N GLY A 208 -6.12 -13.60 27.22
CA GLY A 208 -5.12 -12.62 27.66
C GLY A 208 -3.71 -13.21 27.87
N SER A 209 -3.46 -14.45 27.43
CA SER A 209 -2.16 -15.13 27.58
C SER A 209 -1.13 -14.55 26.63
N LEU A 210 0.09 -14.29 27.10
CA LEU A 210 1.21 -13.89 26.23
C LEU A 210 1.66 -15.08 25.38
N LEU A 211 1.54 -14.95 24.05
CA LEU A 211 1.92 -15.97 23.08
C LEU A 211 3.37 -15.78 22.61
N ALA A 212 3.76 -14.54 22.30
CA ALA A 212 5.08 -14.25 21.77
C ALA A 212 5.54 -12.80 22.02
N ILE A 213 6.84 -12.56 21.88
CA ILE A 213 7.45 -11.23 21.84
C ILE A 213 8.29 -11.13 20.56
N ARG A 214 8.20 -9.98 19.89
CA ARG A 214 9.08 -9.52 18.80
C ARG A 214 9.85 -8.33 19.33
N THR A 215 11.17 -8.32 19.14
CA THR A 215 12.09 -7.38 19.80
C THR A 215 12.97 -6.73 18.74
N GLY A 216 13.06 -5.40 18.76
CA GLY A 216 13.93 -4.66 17.84
C GLY A 216 15.42 -4.71 18.19
N GLU A 217 16.21 -4.03 17.37
CA GLU A 217 17.63 -3.83 17.63
C GLU A 217 17.88 -2.74 18.69
N PRO A 218 19.04 -2.72 19.37
CA PRO A 218 19.36 -1.66 20.32
C PRO A 218 19.39 -0.30 19.61
N GLY A 219 18.64 0.68 20.10
CA GLY A 219 18.64 2.03 19.54
C GLY A 219 17.40 2.39 18.72
N VAL A 220 16.46 1.47 18.49
CA VAL A 220 15.21 1.76 17.77
C VAL A 220 13.97 1.70 18.66
N TYR A 221 12.96 2.49 18.31
CA TYR A 221 11.59 2.41 18.81
C TYR A 221 10.79 1.39 17.98
N PHE A 222 11.15 0.11 18.06
CA PHE A 222 10.41 -0.96 17.38
C PHE A 222 8.98 -1.07 17.92
N GLY A 223 7.99 -1.14 17.03
CA GLY A 223 6.57 -1.06 17.43
C GLY A 223 6.10 0.37 17.70
N ALA A 224 6.73 1.39 17.10
CA ALA A 224 6.18 2.74 17.07
C ALA A 224 4.77 2.76 16.44
N SER A 225 4.55 1.87 15.46
CA SER A 225 3.23 1.40 15.02
C SER A 225 3.27 -0.12 14.78
N VAL A 226 2.12 -0.78 14.86
CA VAL A 226 1.95 -2.17 14.43
C VAL A 226 0.61 -2.31 13.69
N GLN A 227 0.62 -3.08 12.60
CA GLN A 227 -0.56 -3.50 11.88
C GLN A 227 -0.46 -5.01 11.61
N GLY A 228 -1.42 -5.78 12.12
CA GLY A 228 -1.64 -7.15 11.67
C GLY A 228 -2.31 -7.15 10.29
N THR A 229 -1.91 -8.05 9.41
CA THR A 229 -2.51 -8.19 8.08
C THR A 229 -3.16 -9.55 7.92
N ARG A 230 -4.09 -9.67 6.96
CA ARG A 230 -4.63 -10.96 6.50
C ARG A 230 -3.75 -11.60 5.40
N TRP A 231 -2.56 -11.04 5.15
CA TRP A 231 -1.66 -11.49 4.10
C TRP A 231 -0.56 -12.33 4.75
N ASP A 232 -0.55 -13.61 4.40
CA ASP A 232 0.49 -14.56 4.75
C ASP A 232 1.54 -14.53 3.61
N TRP A 233 2.67 -13.85 3.82
CA TRP A 233 3.71 -13.67 2.80
C TRP A 233 4.75 -14.79 2.81
N ASP A 234 4.97 -15.45 3.95
CA ASP A 234 5.88 -16.61 4.06
C ASP A 234 5.21 -17.98 3.84
N THR A 235 3.88 -17.99 3.69
CA THR A 235 2.98 -19.13 3.42
C THR A 235 2.89 -20.15 4.56
N ASP A 236 3.04 -19.70 5.81
CA ASP A 236 2.95 -20.57 6.98
C ASP A 236 1.53 -20.77 7.54
N GLY A 237 0.56 -19.99 7.06
CA GLY A 237 -0.85 -20.07 7.41
C GLY A 237 -1.30 -19.13 8.55
N VAL A 238 -0.52 -18.10 8.88
CA VAL A 238 -0.93 -16.98 9.75
C VAL A 238 -0.62 -15.66 9.03
N GLY A 239 -1.57 -14.72 8.99
CA GLY A 239 -1.33 -13.40 8.41
C GLY A 239 -0.22 -12.61 9.13
N ASP A 240 0.60 -11.89 8.36
CA ASP A 240 1.86 -11.28 8.81
C ASP A 240 1.74 -9.85 9.36
N LEU A 241 2.79 -9.38 10.04
CA LEU A 241 2.86 -8.03 10.64
C LEU A 241 3.56 -7.03 9.73
N VAL A 242 3.09 -5.78 9.79
CA VAL A 242 3.82 -4.59 9.39
C VAL A 242 4.12 -3.77 10.64
N ILE A 243 5.39 -3.48 10.90
CA ILE A 243 5.86 -2.82 12.13
C ILE A 243 6.64 -1.55 11.76
N GLY A 244 6.24 -0.43 12.36
CA GLY A 244 6.96 0.84 12.26
C GLY A 244 8.08 0.92 13.30
N GLU A 245 9.23 1.41 12.87
CA GLU A 245 10.43 1.60 13.69
C GLU A 245 10.97 3.03 13.48
N ALA A 246 11.30 3.71 14.58
CA ALA A 246 11.93 5.03 14.53
C ALA A 246 13.27 5.02 15.26
N ASP A 247 14.31 5.57 14.65
CA ASP A 247 15.65 5.70 15.25
C ASP A 247 15.60 6.66 16.45
N MET A 248 16.08 6.21 17.62
CA MET A 248 16.14 7.05 18.81
C MET A 248 17.14 8.20 18.72
N THR A 249 18.11 8.12 17.81
CA THR A 249 19.18 9.12 17.64
C THR A 249 18.75 10.32 16.80
N ASP A 250 17.71 10.19 15.98
CA ASP A 250 17.06 11.30 15.28
C ASP A 250 15.52 11.22 15.38
N PRO A 251 14.94 11.57 16.54
CA PRO A 251 13.49 11.50 16.75
C PRO A 251 12.68 12.58 16.01
N LEU A 252 13.30 13.37 15.13
CA LEU A 252 12.64 14.43 14.35
C LEU A 252 12.82 14.28 12.83
N ALA A 253 13.79 13.50 12.35
CA ALA A 253 13.92 13.16 10.93
C ALA A 253 13.07 11.93 10.55
N LEU A 254 12.05 12.15 9.73
CA LEU A 254 11.30 11.08 9.05
C LEU A 254 12.19 10.28 8.06
N ASP A 255 13.37 10.80 7.72
CA ASP A 255 14.33 10.22 6.78
C ASP A 255 14.79 8.81 7.20
N ASN A 256 14.85 8.54 8.52
CA ASN A 256 15.26 7.26 9.12
C ASN A 256 14.09 6.48 9.75
N ALA A 257 12.83 6.77 9.39
CA ALA A 257 11.72 5.90 9.78
C ALA A 257 11.75 4.62 8.91
N HIS A 258 11.74 3.45 9.56
CA HIS A 258 11.72 2.16 8.90
C HIS A 258 10.36 1.48 9.06
N VAL A 259 10.00 0.65 8.09
CA VAL A 259 8.86 -0.25 8.12
C VAL A 259 9.36 -1.66 7.83
N SER A 260 9.14 -2.56 8.78
CA SER A 260 9.54 -3.96 8.69
C SER A 260 8.33 -4.85 8.47
N PHE A 261 8.41 -5.72 7.46
CA PHE A 261 7.46 -6.80 7.21
C PHE A 261 7.97 -8.02 7.99
N VAL A 262 7.17 -8.54 8.92
CA VAL A 262 7.64 -9.54 9.89
C VAL A 262 6.66 -10.70 9.94
N SER A 263 7.20 -11.91 9.74
CA SER A 263 6.48 -13.17 9.92
C SER A 263 5.81 -13.19 11.28
N THR A 264 4.48 -13.24 11.35
CA THR A 264 3.80 -13.17 12.66
C THR A 264 4.24 -14.33 13.52
N ARG A 265 4.22 -15.56 12.98
CA ARG A 265 4.56 -16.79 13.72
C ARG A 265 6.03 -16.88 14.12
N THR A 266 6.95 -16.63 13.19
CA THR A 266 8.38 -16.89 13.44
C THR A 266 9.13 -15.68 13.99
N GLY A 267 8.65 -14.46 13.69
CA GLY A 267 9.34 -13.21 13.97
C GLY A 267 10.51 -12.91 13.04
N VAL A 268 10.66 -13.65 11.95
CA VAL A 268 11.64 -13.36 10.89
C VAL A 268 11.20 -12.12 10.11
N VAL A 269 12.12 -11.18 9.89
CA VAL A 269 11.91 -10.05 8.97
C VAL A 269 11.93 -10.58 7.55
N LEU A 270 10.80 -10.42 6.84
CA LEU A 270 10.58 -10.84 5.46
C LEU A 270 11.04 -9.76 4.46
N GLY A 271 11.05 -8.50 4.89
CA GLY A 271 11.60 -7.36 4.15
C GLY A 271 11.55 -6.07 4.96
N ASP A 272 12.29 -5.06 4.52
CA ASP A 272 12.37 -3.73 5.13
C ASP A 272 12.21 -2.61 4.10
N ALA A 273 11.70 -1.46 4.54
CA ALA A 273 11.58 -0.25 3.73
C ALA A 273 11.86 1.00 4.57
N THR A 274 12.67 1.93 4.05
CA THR A 274 12.82 3.27 4.64
C THR A 274 11.76 4.21 4.09
N LEU A 275 11.20 5.07 4.95
CA LEU A 275 10.26 6.11 4.52
C LEU A 275 10.90 7.08 3.52
N GLY A 276 12.21 7.31 3.61
CA GLY A 276 12.98 8.05 2.60
C GLY A 276 12.92 7.44 1.20
N ALA A 277 12.79 6.11 1.06
CA ALA A 277 12.59 5.44 -0.23
C ALA A 277 11.12 5.46 -0.70
N LEU A 278 10.16 5.63 0.22
CA LEU A 278 8.73 5.76 -0.10
C LEU A 278 8.33 7.20 -0.47
N MET A 279 8.95 8.21 0.17
CA MET A 279 8.73 9.64 -0.12
C MET A 279 9.58 10.15 -1.28
N ASN A 280 10.67 9.48 -1.59
CA ASN A 280 11.43 9.67 -2.82
C ASN A 280 11.51 8.32 -3.54
N PRO A 281 10.44 7.91 -4.25
CA PRO A 281 10.58 6.90 -5.28
C PRO A 281 11.54 7.51 -6.31
N GLN A 282 12.83 7.15 -6.21
CA GLN A 282 13.72 7.23 -7.35
C GLN A 282 12.99 6.47 -8.45
N PRO A 283 12.53 7.13 -9.54
CA PRO A 283 11.73 6.46 -10.54
C PRO A 283 12.53 5.24 -11.00
N PRO A 284 11.92 4.03 -11.01
CA PRO A 284 12.63 2.81 -11.30
C PRO A 284 13.43 3.04 -12.59
N ALA A 285 14.76 2.82 -12.50
CA ALA A 285 15.72 3.37 -13.46
C ALA A 285 15.19 3.18 -14.89
N PRO A 286 14.95 4.28 -15.64
CA PRO A 286 13.99 4.29 -16.73
C PRO A 286 14.28 3.15 -17.70
N LEU A 287 13.27 2.31 -17.92
CA LEU A 287 13.39 1.08 -18.70
C LEU A 287 13.94 1.46 -20.08
N LEU A 288 15.14 1.00 -20.41
CA LEU A 288 15.88 1.55 -21.54
C LEU A 288 15.13 1.28 -22.86
N GLY A 289 14.53 2.32 -23.45
CA GLY A 289 13.69 2.20 -24.64
C GLY A 289 12.18 2.39 -24.40
N ASP A 290 11.74 2.47 -23.15
CA ASP A 290 10.40 2.90 -22.75
C ASP A 290 10.31 4.43 -22.92
N ALA A 291 9.53 4.89 -23.89
CA ALA A 291 9.48 6.28 -24.31
C ALA A 291 8.24 7.03 -23.79
N ASN A 292 7.20 6.31 -23.35
CA ASN A 292 6.06 6.87 -22.64
C ASN A 292 6.14 6.74 -21.11
N ALA A 293 7.11 5.98 -20.59
CA ALA A 293 7.28 5.62 -19.19
C ALA A 293 6.12 4.80 -18.59
N ASP A 294 5.48 3.93 -19.39
CA ASP A 294 4.39 3.05 -18.94
C ASP A 294 4.86 1.73 -18.31
N GLY A 295 6.16 1.44 -18.38
CA GLY A 295 6.78 0.23 -17.83
C GLY A 295 6.88 -0.93 -18.84
N ALA A 296 6.52 -0.74 -20.11
CA ALA A 296 6.67 -1.76 -21.15
C ALA A 296 7.26 -1.16 -22.44
N VAL A 297 8.32 -1.76 -22.99
CA VAL A 297 8.85 -1.31 -24.28
C VAL A 297 8.01 -1.90 -25.41
N THR A 298 7.08 -1.09 -25.93
CA THR A 298 6.15 -1.47 -26.99
C THR A 298 6.51 -0.78 -28.30
N ALA A 299 5.68 -0.99 -29.33
CA ALA A 299 5.78 -0.22 -30.56
C ALA A 299 5.16 1.18 -30.48
N TYR A 300 4.43 1.49 -29.41
CA TYR A 300 3.99 2.85 -29.13
C TYR A 300 5.20 3.76 -28.88
N ASP A 301 6.23 3.21 -28.20
CA ASP A 301 7.50 3.87 -27.92
C ASP A 301 8.32 4.13 -29.19
N ILE A 302 8.32 3.16 -30.12
CA ILE A 302 8.90 3.36 -31.45
C ILE A 302 8.21 4.54 -32.14
N ALA A 303 6.88 4.60 -32.09
CA ALA A 303 6.11 5.67 -32.72
C ALA A 303 6.39 7.03 -32.07
N LEU A 304 6.58 7.09 -30.74
CA LEU A 304 6.94 8.31 -30.02
C LEU A 304 8.31 8.85 -30.41
N VAL A 305 9.34 8.00 -30.45
CA VAL A 305 10.69 8.40 -30.87
C VAL A 305 10.69 8.79 -32.36
N VAL A 306 10.10 7.96 -33.24
CA VAL A 306 10.04 8.22 -34.69
C VAL A 306 9.32 9.53 -35.02
N ASN A 307 8.22 9.86 -34.33
CA ASN A 307 7.48 11.11 -34.56
C ASN A 307 8.23 12.37 -34.07
N ASN A 308 9.30 12.23 -33.28
CA ASN A 308 10.10 13.34 -32.76
C ASN A 308 11.51 13.42 -33.36
N ILE A 309 11.88 12.58 -34.33
CA ILE A 309 13.18 12.64 -35.02
C ILE A 309 13.47 14.05 -35.54
N GLY A 310 14.67 14.55 -35.21
CA GLY A 310 15.14 15.87 -35.60
C GLY A 310 14.64 17.03 -34.73
N ARG A 311 14.00 16.74 -33.59
CA ARG A 311 13.70 17.72 -32.54
C ARG A 311 14.77 17.67 -31.43
N PRO A 312 15.07 18.79 -30.76
CA PRO A 312 15.84 18.77 -29.51
C PRO A 312 15.12 17.92 -28.46
N SER A 313 15.85 17.14 -27.66
CA SER A 313 15.28 16.28 -26.63
C SER A 313 14.74 17.11 -25.44
N GLY A 314 13.44 17.44 -25.49
CA GLY A 314 12.74 18.10 -24.38
C GLY A 314 12.40 17.16 -23.21
N SER A 315 12.45 15.85 -23.44
CA SER A 315 12.21 14.80 -22.45
C SER A 315 13.19 13.65 -22.65
N ILE A 316 13.75 13.15 -21.55
CA ILE A 316 14.74 12.05 -21.54
C ILE A 316 14.19 10.78 -22.23
N SER A 317 12.89 10.55 -22.17
CA SER A 317 12.24 9.35 -22.75
C SER A 317 12.24 9.31 -24.29
N THR A 318 12.41 10.44 -24.99
CA THR A 318 12.56 10.45 -26.46
C THR A 318 14.01 10.48 -26.93
N ASP A 319 14.97 10.39 -26.01
CA ASP A 319 16.42 10.34 -26.25
C ASP A 319 17.04 9.27 -25.33
N PRO A 320 16.78 7.97 -25.59
CA PRO A 320 17.32 6.88 -24.78
C PRO A 320 18.84 6.71 -24.97
N THR A 321 19.46 7.37 -25.96
CA THR A 321 20.93 7.45 -26.05
C THR A 321 21.55 8.53 -25.16
N GLY A 322 20.75 9.50 -24.71
CA GLY A 322 21.14 10.57 -23.79
C GLY A 322 22.08 11.60 -24.40
N ASP A 323 22.03 11.80 -25.73
CA ASP A 323 23.03 12.60 -26.46
C ASP A 323 22.56 14.01 -26.87
N GLY A 324 21.30 14.34 -26.56
CA GLY A 324 20.69 15.66 -26.77
C GLY A 324 19.84 15.77 -28.04
N LEU A 325 19.73 14.71 -28.84
CA LEU A 325 19.08 14.72 -30.14
C LEU A 325 18.26 13.45 -30.37
N THR A 326 16.93 13.58 -30.51
CA THR A 326 16.09 12.45 -30.94
C THR A 326 16.40 12.11 -32.40
N ASP A 327 17.04 10.97 -32.66
CA ASP A 327 17.35 10.45 -34.00
C ASP A 327 17.18 8.92 -34.17
N LEU A 328 17.73 8.36 -35.25
CA LEU A 328 17.61 6.93 -35.57
C LEU A 328 18.39 6.00 -34.61
N ARG A 329 19.33 6.55 -33.83
CA ARG A 329 20.07 5.83 -32.79
C ARG A 329 19.18 5.55 -31.59
N ASP A 330 18.28 6.45 -31.25
CA ASP A 330 17.25 6.28 -30.21
C ASP A 330 16.23 5.21 -30.61
N VAL A 331 15.76 5.26 -31.87
CA VAL A 331 14.87 4.23 -32.42
C VAL A 331 15.53 2.85 -32.33
N ARG A 332 16.84 2.76 -32.51
CA ARG A 332 17.58 1.50 -32.36
C ARG A 332 17.60 0.99 -30.91
N VAL A 333 17.66 1.89 -29.92
CA VAL A 333 17.58 1.51 -28.49
C VAL A 333 16.21 0.94 -28.16
N VAL A 334 15.12 1.63 -28.56
CA VAL A 334 13.75 1.11 -28.40
C VAL A 334 13.59 -0.26 -29.08
N LEU A 335 14.01 -0.38 -30.34
CA LEU A 335 13.95 -1.63 -31.10
C LEU A 335 14.74 -2.78 -30.44
N SER A 336 15.87 -2.50 -29.78
CA SER A 336 16.65 -3.52 -29.08
C SER A 336 16.06 -3.97 -27.74
N SER A 337 15.09 -3.20 -27.22
CA SER A 337 14.46 -3.47 -25.92
C SER A 337 12.99 -3.91 -26.04
N LEU A 338 12.43 -4.02 -27.24
CA LEU A 338 11.04 -4.42 -27.46
C LEU A 338 10.65 -5.69 -26.73
N GLY A 339 9.55 -5.62 -25.97
CA GLY A 339 9.04 -6.72 -25.15
C GLY A 339 9.69 -6.82 -23.76
N ASN A 340 10.64 -5.95 -23.42
CA ASN A 340 11.07 -5.79 -22.03
C ASN A 340 9.97 -5.11 -21.21
N THR A 341 9.81 -5.52 -19.96
CA THR A 341 8.89 -4.93 -18.99
C THR A 341 9.63 -4.60 -17.68
N GLY A 342 9.20 -3.53 -17.01
CA GLY A 342 9.71 -3.10 -15.72
C GLY A 342 9.08 -3.85 -14.54
N PRO A 343 9.55 -3.61 -13.30
CA PRO A 343 9.04 -4.28 -12.09
C PRO A 343 7.58 -3.94 -11.75
N THR A 344 7.02 -2.88 -12.33
CA THR A 344 5.60 -2.50 -12.22
C THR A 344 4.72 -3.17 -13.29
N GLY A 345 5.23 -4.21 -13.96
CA GLY A 345 4.70 -4.75 -15.21
C GLY A 345 3.19 -5.02 -15.22
N VAL A 346 2.46 -4.12 -15.88
CA VAL A 346 1.10 -4.39 -16.35
C VAL A 346 1.22 -5.38 -17.50
N ASP A 347 0.52 -6.52 -17.41
CA ASP A 347 0.51 -7.54 -18.46
C ASP A 347 0.10 -6.89 -19.81
N PRO A 348 0.95 -6.91 -20.85
CA PRO A 348 0.68 -6.18 -22.08
C PRO A 348 -0.58 -6.74 -22.73
N ALA A 349 -1.65 -5.94 -22.70
CA ALA A 349 -2.91 -6.27 -23.35
C ALA A 349 -2.63 -6.75 -24.79
N PRO A 350 -3.24 -7.86 -25.24
CA PRO A 350 -2.89 -8.50 -26.49
C PRO A 350 -3.00 -7.49 -27.64
N LEU A 351 -1.88 -7.33 -28.37
CA LEU A 351 -1.68 -6.36 -29.45
C LEU A 351 -2.99 -6.01 -30.16
N PRO A 352 -3.55 -4.79 -29.98
CA PRO A 352 -4.67 -4.37 -30.79
C PRO A 352 -4.22 -4.41 -32.25
N SER A 353 -4.89 -5.25 -33.05
CA SER A 353 -4.55 -5.49 -34.45
C SER A 353 -4.37 -4.16 -35.18
N LEU A 354 -3.16 -3.92 -35.73
CA LEU A 354 -2.85 -2.60 -36.28
C LEU A 354 -3.76 -2.27 -37.46
N GLY A 355 -4.64 -1.29 -37.22
CA GLY A 355 -5.52 -0.74 -38.23
C GLY A 355 -4.73 -0.08 -39.34
N VAL A 356 -5.11 -0.37 -40.58
CA VAL A 356 -4.59 0.33 -41.76
C VAL A 356 -5.07 1.79 -41.72
N PHE A 357 -4.15 2.73 -41.55
CA PHE A 357 -4.46 4.15 -41.69
C PHE A 357 -4.67 4.51 -43.18
N PRO A 358 -5.79 5.14 -43.56
CA PRO A 358 -6.00 5.59 -44.93
C PRO A 358 -4.97 6.66 -45.32
N THR A 359 -4.13 6.35 -46.30
CA THR A 359 -3.09 7.27 -46.79
C THR A 359 -3.67 8.45 -47.55
N ASN A 360 -3.12 9.65 -47.33
CA ASN A 360 -2.91 10.59 -48.42
C ASN A 360 -1.75 11.57 -48.14
N THR A 361 -0.55 11.02 -47.95
CA THR A 361 0.77 11.49 -48.45
C THR A 361 1.88 10.62 -47.84
N CYS A 362 2.98 10.41 -48.56
CA CYS A 362 3.95 9.33 -48.29
C CYS A 362 4.92 9.56 -47.11
N ARG A 363 4.40 9.77 -45.89
CA ARG A 363 5.17 9.69 -44.64
C ARG A 363 4.32 9.09 -43.51
N ASN A 364 4.96 8.31 -42.65
CA ASN A 364 4.47 7.79 -41.38
C ASN A 364 3.31 6.78 -41.47
N THR A 365 3.63 5.50 -41.67
CA THR A 365 2.73 4.38 -41.35
C THR A 365 3.56 3.23 -40.80
N VAL A 366 3.14 2.66 -39.68
CA VAL A 366 3.79 1.54 -38.97
C VAL A 366 2.77 0.42 -38.81
N ILE A 367 3.15 -0.82 -39.14
CA ILE A 367 2.35 -2.03 -38.93
C ILE A 367 3.26 -3.11 -38.34
N ILE A 368 2.79 -3.83 -37.33
CA ILE A 368 3.49 -4.92 -36.63
C ILE A 368 2.71 -6.22 -36.87
N VAL A 369 3.42 -7.32 -37.10
CA VAL A 369 2.87 -8.68 -36.90
C VAL A 369 3.96 -9.52 -36.24
N GLY A 370 3.66 -10.12 -35.09
CA GLY A 370 4.54 -11.10 -34.45
C GLY A 370 4.50 -12.45 -35.19
N SER A 371 5.44 -13.38 -34.97
CA SER A 371 6.58 -13.40 -34.05
C SER A 371 7.75 -14.16 -34.69
N THR A 372 8.96 -13.94 -34.19
CA THR A 372 10.24 -14.58 -34.63
C THR A 372 10.82 -14.12 -35.99
N ALA A 373 11.59 -13.02 -35.91
CA ALA A 373 12.69 -12.60 -36.80
C ALA A 373 12.39 -12.11 -38.24
N GLY A 374 12.43 -10.78 -38.41
CA GLY A 374 12.64 -10.11 -39.70
C GLY A 374 12.18 -8.65 -39.71
N ILE A 375 13.10 -7.68 -39.79
CA ILE A 375 12.77 -6.27 -40.04
C ILE A 375 12.84 -6.02 -41.55
N LEU A 376 11.78 -5.45 -42.13
CA LEU A 376 11.78 -4.97 -43.51
C LEU A 376 11.13 -3.59 -43.63
N TYR A 377 11.71 -2.78 -44.52
CA TYR A 377 11.37 -1.39 -44.77
C TYR A 377 10.97 -1.21 -46.23
N PHE A 378 9.99 -0.36 -46.50
CA PHE A 378 9.73 0.14 -47.84
C PHE A 378 9.27 1.59 -47.84
N GLY A 379 10.06 2.44 -48.50
CA GLY A 379 9.55 3.50 -49.36
C GLY A 379 10.08 3.23 -50.77
N CYS A 380 9.20 3.12 -51.75
CA CYS A 380 9.48 3.01 -53.20
C CYS A 380 10.75 2.23 -53.62
N GLY A 381 10.71 0.88 -53.56
CA GLY A 381 11.53 0.02 -54.42
C GLY A 381 12.38 -1.05 -53.72
N LEU A 382 12.14 -2.32 -54.12
CA LEU A 382 12.94 -3.54 -53.87
C LEU A 382 13.18 -4.00 -52.41
N THR A 383 13.18 -5.33 -52.22
CA THR A 383 13.42 -6.03 -50.94
C THR A 383 13.69 -7.51 -51.18
N PHE A 384 14.44 -8.13 -50.27
CA PHE A 384 14.57 -9.58 -50.13
C PHE A 384 14.09 -10.01 -48.74
N LEU A 385 13.52 -11.21 -48.64
CA LEU A 385 13.07 -11.81 -47.37
C LEU A 385 13.74 -13.18 -47.24
N TYR A 386 14.38 -13.44 -46.10
CA TYR A 386 15.03 -14.72 -45.81
C TYR A 386 14.30 -15.44 -44.68
N ASN A 387 13.86 -16.67 -44.94
CA ASN A 387 13.29 -17.59 -43.94
C ASN A 387 13.98 -18.96 -44.11
N PRO A 388 14.58 -19.53 -43.05
CA PRO A 388 15.36 -20.77 -43.15
C PRO A 388 14.54 -22.05 -43.44
N PHE A 389 13.20 -22.00 -43.43
CA PHE A 389 12.36 -23.20 -43.54
C PHE A 389 11.51 -23.33 -44.83
N LEU A 390 11.40 -22.30 -45.68
CA LEU A 390 10.48 -22.34 -46.85
C LEU A 390 11.06 -21.91 -48.22
N GLY A 391 12.27 -21.37 -48.28
CA GLY A 391 12.92 -21.00 -49.54
C GLY A 391 12.43 -19.68 -50.17
N LEU A 392 13.06 -19.30 -51.28
CA LEU A 392 12.84 -18.02 -51.98
C LEU A 392 11.59 -18.02 -52.86
N ALA A 393 10.84 -16.92 -52.82
CA ALA A 393 9.77 -16.59 -53.77
C ALA A 393 9.97 -15.15 -54.29
N CYS A 394 9.77 -14.95 -55.59
CA CYS A 394 9.82 -13.63 -56.23
C CYS A 394 8.41 -13.16 -56.59
N PHE A 395 8.14 -11.88 -56.41
CA PHE A 395 6.95 -11.21 -56.92
C PHE A 395 7.37 -9.94 -57.67
N ASP A 396 6.66 -9.63 -58.74
CA ASP A 396 6.81 -8.39 -59.49
C ASP A 396 5.46 -7.66 -59.53
N PHE A 397 5.48 -6.34 -59.63
CA PHE A 397 4.29 -5.49 -59.62
C PHE A 397 4.40 -4.37 -60.66
N ILE A 398 3.67 -4.55 -61.76
CA ILE A 398 3.34 -3.44 -62.67
C ILE A 398 2.06 -2.78 -62.17
N THR A 399 2.08 -1.46 -62.12
CA THR A 399 0.95 -0.63 -61.70
C THR A 399 -0.12 -0.57 -62.80
N ASP A 400 -1.21 -1.35 -62.67
CA ASP A 400 -2.56 -0.77 -62.65
C ASP A 400 -3.69 -1.79 -62.41
N ALA A 401 -4.80 -1.25 -61.88
CA ALA A 401 -6.19 -1.70 -62.01
C ALA A 401 -6.55 -3.22 -61.93
N GLN A 402 -7.23 -3.55 -60.82
CA GLN A 402 -8.17 -4.67 -60.63
C GLN A 402 -7.64 -6.12 -60.47
N SER A 403 -8.23 -6.81 -59.48
CA SER A 403 -8.39 -8.28 -59.35
C SER A 403 -7.23 -9.14 -58.81
N ILE A 404 -7.42 -9.66 -57.59
CA ILE A 404 -7.55 -11.11 -57.22
C ILE A 404 -6.73 -12.08 -58.13
N ALA A 405 -5.65 -12.78 -57.69
CA ALA A 405 -5.61 -14.05 -56.91
C ALA A 405 -4.16 -14.65 -57.00
N TYR A 406 -3.67 -15.71 -56.32
CA TYR A 406 -4.11 -16.60 -55.22
C TYR A 406 -2.87 -17.30 -54.55
N ALA A 407 -3.06 -18.31 -53.70
CA ALA A 407 -2.00 -19.19 -53.13
C ALA A 407 -1.61 -20.36 -54.11
N VAL A 408 -0.63 -21.27 -53.90
CA VAL A 408 -0.37 -22.22 -52.78
C VAL A 408 1.05 -22.84 -52.87
N SER A 409 1.60 -23.29 -51.74
CA SER A 409 2.77 -24.18 -51.48
C SER A 409 3.82 -24.55 -52.56
N GLY A 410 5.10 -24.37 -52.19
CA GLY A 410 6.11 -25.45 -52.21
C GLY A 410 6.76 -25.86 -53.55
N GLY A 411 7.93 -25.30 -53.86
CA GLY A 411 8.84 -25.82 -54.89
C GLY A 411 9.89 -24.80 -55.34
N LEU A 412 11.14 -25.23 -55.60
CA LEU A 412 12.19 -24.34 -56.10
C LEU A 412 11.88 -23.84 -57.52
N ALA A 413 11.98 -22.53 -57.74
CA ALA A 413 12.07 -21.91 -59.05
C ALA A 413 13.09 -20.75 -59.04
N ALA A 414 13.87 -20.62 -60.12
CA ALA A 414 14.80 -19.51 -60.30
C ALA A 414 14.14 -18.38 -61.10
N CYS A 415 14.32 -17.14 -60.66
CA CYS A 415 13.71 -15.97 -61.29
C CYS A 415 14.67 -15.38 -62.34
N VAL A 416 14.31 -15.46 -63.62
CA VAL A 416 14.99 -14.76 -64.72
C VAL A 416 14.16 -13.53 -65.07
N GLY A 417 14.77 -12.35 -65.07
CA GLY A 417 14.07 -11.07 -65.30
C GLY A 417 13.78 -10.77 -66.76
N GLY A 418 12.84 -9.85 -66.96
CA GLY A 418 12.50 -9.21 -68.24
C GLY A 418 12.03 -7.78 -67.98
#